data_AF-A0A369JQK7-F1
#
_entry.id   AF-A0A369JQK7-F1
#
_cell.length_a   1.000
_cell.length_b   1.000
_cell.length_c   1.000
_cell.angle_alpha   90.00
_cell.angle_beta   90.00
_cell.angle_gamma   90.00
#
_symmetry.space_group_name_H-M   'P 1'
#
loop_
_entity.id
_entity.type
_entity.pdbx_description
1 polymer ?
#
loop_
_entity_poly.entity_id
_entity_poly.type
_entity_poly.pdbx_seq_one_letter_code
_entity_poly.pdbx_strand_id
1 'polypeptide(L)'
;MSQMPGFTPRVEVSGNFLGQTRFCKLTKVRDTAGKLTKSLFERQLFAIANGSIFPPRHLGPGNLEDPGATIDIDFIEYSDLERTLRAVRSQLQPGCSVSMEFTAIEAHVTFLSDEFILCAIPFLTPKQIRPSSARRTTTPLLVSLHRITEYLTTGTSSTSIETITNATSERITALRLLHKNLLTDRALRSALIRNLEEQGWREHRFMVSWEAELLAAGLLSRWAIVIRKLFFLVPAITIAAVCEPVVLNPIDSLNSLHFVPIIY
;
A
#
# COMPACT_ATOMS: atom_id res chain seq x y z
N MET A 1 -44.63 34.02 -2.37
CA MET A 1 -43.32 34.41 -1.82
C MET A 1 -43.22 33.79 -0.43
N SER A 2 -42.54 32.64 -0.31
CA SER A 2 -42.47 31.87 0.94
C SER A 2 -41.04 31.93 1.46
N GLN A 3 -40.87 32.47 2.66
CA GLN A 3 -39.58 32.65 3.33
C GLN A 3 -39.12 31.33 3.96
N MET A 4 -37.88 30.93 3.69
CA MET A 4 -37.17 29.86 4.39
C MET A 4 -36.43 30.45 5.60
N PRO A 5 -36.47 29.82 6.79
CA PRO A 5 -35.69 30.27 7.94
C PRO A 5 -34.22 29.81 7.84
N GLY A 6 -33.31 30.76 8.03
CA GLY A 6 -31.87 30.53 8.05
C GLY A 6 -31.40 29.85 9.33
N PHE A 7 -30.62 28.78 9.16
CA PHE A 7 -29.86 28.13 10.22
C PHE A 7 -28.53 28.87 10.42
N THR A 8 -28.24 29.30 11.65
CA THR A 8 -26.91 29.74 12.09
C THR A 8 -26.41 28.82 13.19
N PRO A 9 -25.24 28.16 13.06
CA PRO A 9 -24.64 27.45 14.17
C PRO A 9 -23.86 28.41 15.08
N ARG A 10 -24.20 28.34 16.37
CA ARG A 10 -23.54 28.99 17.51
C ARG A 10 -22.52 28.02 18.09
N VAL A 11 -21.26 28.43 18.24
CA VAL A 11 -20.26 27.68 19.02
C VAL A 11 -19.52 28.63 19.95
N GLU A 12 -19.80 28.49 21.24
CA GLU A 12 -19.04 28.96 22.40
C GLU A 12 -18.88 27.71 23.31
N VAL A 13 -17.87 27.47 24.15
CA VAL A 13 -16.57 28.04 24.53
C VAL A 13 -15.90 26.94 25.39
N SER A 14 -14.56 26.86 25.32
CA SER A 14 -13.56 26.44 26.34
C SER A 14 -13.79 25.27 27.31
N GLY A 15 -12.75 24.43 27.42
CA GLY A 15 -12.52 23.53 28.55
C GLY A 15 -11.05 23.11 28.64
N ASN A 16 -10.30 23.76 29.53
CA ASN A 16 -8.91 23.45 29.88
C ASN A 16 -8.79 22.06 30.55
N PHE A 17 -7.79 21.26 30.16
CA PHE A 17 -7.32 20.15 30.99
C PHE A 17 -5.79 20.02 30.91
N LEU A 18 -5.13 20.27 32.04
CA LEU A 18 -3.72 20.03 32.31
C LEU A 18 -3.52 18.55 32.62
N GLY A 19 -2.62 17.88 31.89
CA GLY A 19 -2.26 16.49 32.12
C GLY A 19 -0.85 16.20 31.60
N GLN A 20 0.10 16.31 32.53
CA GLN A 20 1.54 16.17 32.37
C GLN A 20 1.92 14.77 31.85
N THR A 21 2.62 14.68 30.70
CA THR A 21 3.31 13.45 30.28
C THR A 21 4.70 13.76 29.72
N ARG A 22 5.64 12.89 30.10
CA ARG A 22 7.08 13.04 30.02
C ARG A 22 7.58 13.12 28.57
N PHE A 23 8.46 14.09 28.30
CA PHE A 23 9.19 14.23 27.05
C PHE A 23 10.17 13.07 26.86
N CYS A 24 9.85 12.14 25.94
CA CYS A 24 10.88 11.44 25.19
C CYS A 24 11.32 12.35 24.03
N LYS A 25 12.63 12.58 23.92
CA LYS A 25 13.26 13.29 22.80
C LYS A 25 12.88 12.61 21.47
N LEU A 26 11.88 13.15 20.79
CA LEU A 26 11.63 12.91 19.37
C LEU A 26 12.73 13.63 18.59
N THR A 27 13.69 12.86 18.08
CA THR A 27 14.58 13.34 17.02
C THR A 27 13.73 13.72 15.81
N LYS A 28 14.02 14.91 15.30
CA LYS A 28 13.29 15.64 14.27
C LYS A 28 13.39 14.91 12.93
N VAL A 29 12.46 13.99 12.64
CA VAL A 29 12.19 13.50 11.28
C VAL A 29 11.07 14.37 10.70
N ARG A 30 11.44 15.60 10.29
CA ARG A 30 10.59 16.46 9.46
C ARG A 30 11.31 16.66 8.13
N ASP A 31 10.55 16.49 7.04
CA ASP A 31 10.86 16.87 5.64
C ASP A 31 11.36 15.80 4.65
N THR A 32 11.04 14.51 4.85
CA THR A 32 11.18 13.49 3.78
C THR A 32 9.90 13.24 2.98
N ALA A 33 8.72 13.33 3.60
CA ALA A 33 7.44 13.06 2.91
C ALA A 33 7.15 14.04 1.75
N GLY A 34 7.45 15.34 1.92
CA GLY A 34 7.22 16.35 0.88
C GLY A 34 8.22 16.33 -0.30
N LYS A 35 9.41 15.75 -0.11
CA LYS A 35 10.40 15.57 -1.19
C LYS A 35 10.14 14.31 -2.01
N LEU A 36 9.55 13.28 -1.40
CA LEU A 36 9.20 12.02 -2.07
C LEU A 36 8.07 12.23 -3.10
N THR A 37 7.05 13.01 -2.75
CA THR A 37 5.87 13.25 -3.60
C THR A 37 6.20 14.09 -4.83
N LYS A 38 7.08 15.09 -4.70
CA LYS A 38 7.55 15.90 -5.84
C LYS A 38 8.34 15.06 -6.86
N SER A 39 9.19 14.14 -6.38
CA SER A 39 9.98 13.27 -7.27
C SER A 39 9.15 12.19 -7.96
N LEU A 40 8.14 11.63 -7.29
CA LEU A 40 7.16 10.69 -7.88
C LEU A 40 6.31 11.35 -8.97
N PHE A 41 5.88 12.60 -8.75
CA PHE A 41 5.10 13.36 -9.71
C PHE A 41 5.93 13.78 -10.94
N GLU A 42 7.17 14.25 -10.74
CA GLU A 42 8.08 14.56 -11.84
C GLU A 42 8.44 13.29 -12.65
N ARG A 43 8.60 12.14 -11.97
CA ARG A 43 8.80 10.83 -12.64
C ARG A 43 7.56 10.38 -13.43
N GLN A 44 6.35 10.64 -12.94
CA GLN A 44 5.10 10.39 -13.67
C GLN A 44 4.99 11.27 -14.91
N LEU A 45 5.24 12.58 -14.79
CA LEU A 45 5.22 13.49 -15.94
C LEU A 45 6.31 13.16 -16.97
N PHE A 46 7.50 12.78 -16.50
CA PHE A 46 8.61 12.36 -17.38
C PHE A 46 8.32 11.02 -18.09
N ALA A 47 7.67 10.07 -17.40
CA ALA A 47 7.22 8.82 -18.02
C ALA A 47 6.17 9.09 -19.10
N ILE A 48 5.18 9.95 -18.82
CA ILE A 48 4.11 10.31 -19.76
C ILE A 48 4.69 11.07 -20.98
N ALA A 49 5.64 11.99 -20.77
CA ALA A 49 6.31 12.72 -21.84
C ALA A 49 7.13 11.81 -22.79
N ASN A 50 7.62 10.68 -22.29
CA ASN A 50 8.40 9.70 -23.06
C ASN A 50 7.55 8.53 -23.59
N GLY A 51 6.21 8.65 -23.61
CA GLY A 51 5.31 7.61 -24.12
C GLY A 51 5.05 6.44 -23.16
N SER A 52 5.59 6.47 -21.94
CA SER A 52 5.22 5.59 -20.83
C SER A 52 4.06 6.23 -20.06
N ILE A 53 2.85 6.12 -20.60
CA ILE A 53 1.62 6.83 -20.18
C ILE A 53 1.17 6.52 -18.73
N PHE A 54 1.79 5.55 -18.07
CA PHE A 54 1.41 5.06 -16.74
C PHE A 54 2.55 5.24 -15.71
N PRO A 55 2.26 5.17 -14.39
CA PRO A 55 3.23 5.45 -13.31
C PRO A 55 4.53 4.65 -13.48
N PRO A 56 5.62 5.03 -12.77
CA PRO A 56 6.95 4.50 -13.04
C PRO A 56 6.90 2.98 -13.06
N ARG A 57 7.42 2.42 -14.16
CA ARG A 57 7.55 0.99 -14.49
C ARG A 57 7.20 0.13 -13.29
N HIS A 58 6.03 -0.51 -13.33
CA HIS A 58 5.78 -1.68 -12.50
C HIS A 58 7.04 -2.53 -12.58
N LEU A 59 7.74 -2.65 -11.47
CA LEU A 59 8.82 -3.59 -11.38
C LEU A 59 8.13 -4.93 -11.64
N GLY A 60 8.36 -5.48 -12.83
CA GLY A 60 8.29 -6.91 -12.99
C GLY A 60 9.12 -7.53 -11.84
N PRO A 61 8.82 -8.76 -11.43
CA PRO A 61 9.40 -9.41 -10.25
C PRO A 61 10.94 -9.59 -10.23
N GLY A 62 11.70 -8.87 -11.07
CA GLY A 62 13.15 -8.98 -11.23
C GLY A 62 14.01 -7.84 -10.68
N ASN A 63 13.50 -6.64 -10.34
CA ASN A 63 14.35 -5.49 -9.96
C ASN A 63 13.92 -4.79 -8.64
N LEU A 64 13.70 -5.55 -7.57
CA LEU A 64 13.42 -5.02 -6.22
C LEU A 64 14.64 -4.39 -5.51
N GLU A 65 15.80 -4.34 -6.17
CA GLU A 65 17.05 -3.87 -5.58
C GLU A 65 17.21 -2.35 -5.56
N ASP A 66 16.35 -1.60 -6.26
CA ASP A 66 16.41 -0.13 -6.27
C ASP A 66 15.85 0.43 -4.94
N PRO A 67 16.67 1.09 -4.10
CA PRO A 67 16.19 1.69 -2.85
C PRO A 67 15.13 2.76 -3.16
N GLY A 68 13.88 2.45 -2.83
CA GLY A 68 12.72 3.30 -3.12
C GLY A 68 11.75 2.74 -4.17
N ALA A 69 11.94 1.48 -4.59
CA ALA A 69 10.93 0.73 -5.32
C ALA A 69 9.55 0.86 -4.67
N THR A 70 8.56 1.31 -5.45
CA THR A 70 7.16 1.42 -5.02
C THR A 70 6.30 0.50 -5.89
N ILE A 71 5.52 -0.37 -5.25
CA ILE A 71 4.61 -1.31 -5.92
C ILE A 71 3.20 -0.77 -5.80
N ASP A 72 2.54 -0.52 -6.92
CA ASP A 72 1.12 -0.15 -6.95
C ASP A 72 0.25 -1.39 -7.14
N ILE A 73 -0.48 -1.75 -6.11
CA ILE A 73 -1.32 -2.96 -6.07
C ILE A 73 -2.57 -2.81 -6.93
N ASP A 74 -2.98 -1.59 -7.29
CA ASP A 74 -4.16 -1.35 -8.14
C ASP A 74 -4.02 -2.01 -9.53
N PHE A 75 -2.79 -2.35 -9.93
CA PHE A 75 -2.45 -2.95 -11.21
C PHE A 75 -2.19 -4.46 -11.12
N ILE A 76 -2.41 -5.08 -9.96
CA ILE A 76 -2.28 -6.52 -9.75
C ILE A 76 -3.68 -7.11 -9.71
N GLU A 77 -3.96 -8.13 -10.52
CA GLU A 77 -5.26 -8.81 -10.50
C GLU A 77 -5.51 -9.47 -9.14
N TYR A 78 -6.76 -9.42 -8.69
CA TYR A 78 -7.10 -9.85 -7.34
C TYR A 78 -6.77 -11.32 -7.07
N SER A 79 -6.95 -12.19 -8.09
CA SER A 79 -6.60 -13.61 -8.05
C SER A 79 -5.11 -13.86 -7.84
N ASP A 80 -4.27 -12.90 -8.20
CA ASP A 80 -2.81 -13.00 -8.14
C ASP A 80 -2.22 -12.19 -6.99
N LEU A 81 -3.04 -11.45 -6.25
CA LEU A 81 -2.62 -10.55 -5.17
C LEU A 81 -1.79 -11.27 -4.10
N GLU A 82 -2.33 -12.33 -3.51
CA GLU A 82 -1.64 -13.07 -2.44
C GLU A 82 -0.31 -13.65 -2.93
N ARG A 83 -0.32 -14.26 -4.13
CA ARG A 83 0.88 -14.84 -4.75
C ARG A 83 1.94 -13.75 -4.96
N THR A 84 1.53 -12.59 -5.45
CA THR A 84 2.42 -11.46 -5.73
C THR A 84 3.01 -10.88 -4.44
N LEU A 85 2.19 -10.64 -3.40
CA LEU A 85 2.68 -10.15 -2.11
C LEU A 85 3.65 -11.14 -1.45
N ARG A 86 3.39 -12.44 -1.56
CA ARG A 86 4.31 -13.49 -1.10
C ARG A 86 5.63 -13.47 -1.88
N ALA A 87 5.56 -13.33 -3.21
CA ALA A 87 6.75 -13.23 -4.06
C ALA A 87 7.61 -12.03 -3.65
N VAL A 88 7.00 -10.85 -3.49
CA VAL A 88 7.70 -9.62 -3.05
C VAL A 88 8.39 -9.84 -1.70
N ARG A 89 7.71 -10.43 -0.72
CA ARG A 89 8.31 -10.75 0.60
C ARG A 89 9.49 -11.71 0.48
N SER A 90 9.38 -12.72 -0.38
CA SER A 90 10.43 -13.71 -0.57
C SER A 90 11.68 -13.10 -1.22
N GLN A 91 11.48 -12.19 -2.18
CA GLN A 91 12.54 -11.54 -2.97
C GLN A 91 13.22 -10.38 -2.24
N LEU A 92 12.54 -9.76 -1.27
CA LEU A 92 13.12 -8.68 -0.47
C LEU A 92 14.38 -9.19 0.24
N GLN A 93 15.49 -8.46 0.16
CA GLN A 93 16.72 -8.83 0.86
C GLN A 93 16.66 -8.41 2.34
N PRO A 94 17.31 -9.14 3.27
CA PRO A 94 17.39 -8.72 4.66
C PRO A 94 17.96 -7.30 4.80
N GLY A 95 17.31 -6.46 5.60
CA GLY A 95 17.65 -5.06 5.80
C GLY A 95 16.95 -4.09 4.84
N CYS A 96 16.50 -4.56 3.68
CA CYS A 96 15.82 -3.75 2.66
C CYS A 96 14.35 -3.52 3.01
N SER A 97 13.81 -2.43 2.47
CA SER A 97 12.40 -2.08 2.53
C SER A 97 11.81 -1.87 1.13
N VAL A 98 10.51 -2.06 1.01
CA VAL A 98 9.74 -1.78 -0.20
C VAL A 98 8.47 -1.03 0.19
N SER A 99 8.15 0.01 -0.59
CA SER A 99 6.90 0.75 -0.46
C SER A 99 5.83 0.08 -1.31
N MET A 100 4.63 -0.07 -0.77
CA MET A 100 3.47 -0.54 -1.50
C MET A 100 2.36 0.49 -1.37
N GLU A 101 1.67 0.77 -2.46
CA GLU A 101 0.53 1.65 -2.45
C GLU A 101 -0.69 0.95 -3.03
N PHE A 102 -1.86 1.24 -2.50
CA PHE A 102 -3.11 0.69 -3.01
C PHE A 102 -4.29 1.58 -2.66
N THR A 103 -5.28 1.54 -3.53
CA THR A 103 -6.59 2.15 -3.31
C THR A 103 -7.52 1.10 -2.73
N ALA A 104 -8.38 1.50 -1.81
CA ALA A 104 -9.39 0.64 -1.22
C ALA A 104 -10.72 1.40 -1.10
N ILE A 105 -11.83 0.67 -1.21
CA ILE A 105 -13.14 1.18 -0.84
C ILE A 105 -13.19 1.41 0.67
N GLU A 106 -13.86 2.49 1.09
CA GLU A 106 -14.08 2.77 2.50
C GLU A 106 -15.10 1.84 3.16
N ALA A 107 -14.87 1.51 4.43
CA ALA A 107 -15.62 0.46 5.13
C ALA A 107 -17.14 0.71 5.26
N HIS A 108 -17.57 1.97 5.13
CA HIS A 108 -18.98 2.34 5.20
C HIS A 108 -19.72 2.20 3.85
N VAL A 109 -18.99 2.03 2.74
CA VAL A 109 -19.59 1.82 1.41
C VAL A 109 -20.06 0.39 1.32
N THR A 110 -21.38 0.20 1.21
CA THR A 110 -22.00 -1.12 1.18
C THR A 110 -21.83 -1.76 -0.21
N PHE A 111 -21.56 -3.07 -0.26
CA PHE A 111 -21.43 -3.79 -1.53
C PHE A 111 -22.69 -3.64 -2.41
N LEU A 112 -22.50 -3.29 -3.69
CA LEU A 112 -23.57 -3.02 -4.67
C LEU A 112 -24.50 -1.84 -4.34
N SER A 113 -24.15 -0.98 -3.38
CA SER A 113 -24.78 0.33 -3.23
C SER A 113 -24.51 1.24 -4.43
N ASP A 114 -25.24 2.35 -4.53
CA ASP A 114 -24.98 3.38 -5.54
C ASP A 114 -23.55 3.92 -5.39
N GLU A 115 -23.08 4.17 -4.16
CA GLU A 115 -21.71 4.59 -3.87
C GLU A 115 -20.68 3.55 -4.33
N PHE A 116 -20.95 2.25 -4.13
CA PHE A 116 -20.10 1.18 -4.63
C PHE A 116 -20.02 1.18 -6.17
N ILE A 117 -21.16 1.37 -6.84
CA ILE A 117 -21.21 1.45 -8.30
C ILE A 117 -20.39 2.66 -8.80
N LEU A 118 -20.51 3.81 -8.14
CA LEU A 118 -19.71 5.00 -8.47
C LEU A 118 -18.22 4.73 -8.28
N CYS A 119 -17.84 4.02 -7.21
CA CYS A 119 -16.47 3.60 -6.94
C CYS A 119 -15.93 2.62 -7.97
N ALA A 120 -16.75 1.78 -8.58
CA ALA A 120 -16.30 0.79 -9.55
C ALA A 120 -15.81 1.43 -10.87
N ILE A 121 -16.39 2.56 -11.28
CA ILE A 121 -16.21 3.17 -12.61
C ILE A 121 -14.73 3.34 -13.03
N PRO A 122 -13.80 3.89 -12.20
CA PRO A 122 -12.39 4.04 -12.58
C PRO A 122 -11.63 2.74 -12.76
N PHE A 123 -12.16 1.63 -12.24
CA PHE A 123 -11.54 0.30 -12.26
C PHE A 123 -12.22 -0.63 -13.26
N LEU A 124 -13.34 -0.21 -13.82
CA LEU A 124 -13.93 -0.85 -14.99
C LEU A 124 -13.04 -0.58 -16.19
N THR A 125 -12.90 -1.61 -16.99
CA THR A 125 -11.95 -1.59 -18.10
C THR A 125 -12.48 -0.79 -19.27
N PRO A 126 -11.79 0.28 -19.69
CA PRO A 126 -12.15 0.97 -20.92
C PRO A 126 -11.89 0.03 -22.10
N LYS A 127 -12.88 -0.15 -22.97
CA LYS A 127 -12.77 -1.02 -24.15
C LYS A 127 -11.71 -0.56 -25.16
N GLN A 128 -11.24 0.69 -25.05
CA GLN A 128 -10.45 1.37 -26.07
C GLN A 128 -8.98 1.61 -25.68
N ILE A 129 -8.57 1.32 -24.44
CA ILE A 129 -7.16 1.47 -24.05
C ILE A 129 -6.39 0.25 -24.57
N ARG A 130 -5.36 0.50 -25.40
CA ARG A 130 -4.52 -0.53 -25.99
C ARG A 130 -3.99 -1.50 -24.91
N PRO A 131 -3.94 -2.82 -25.20
CA PRO A 131 -3.55 -3.86 -24.24
C PRO A 131 -2.09 -3.76 -23.74
N SER A 132 -1.26 -2.89 -24.34
CA SER A 132 0.15 -2.73 -24.00
C SER A 132 0.41 -1.81 -22.80
N SER A 133 -0.61 -1.15 -22.25
CA SER A 133 -0.46 -0.26 -21.10
C SER A 133 -0.96 -0.93 -19.83
N ALA A 134 -0.23 -0.73 -18.72
CA ALA A 134 -0.59 -1.28 -17.43
C ALA A 134 -2.01 -0.85 -17.07
N ARG A 135 -2.92 -1.82 -17.01
CA ARG A 135 -4.35 -1.61 -16.80
C ARG A 135 -4.64 -1.73 -15.32
N ARG A 136 -5.40 -0.78 -14.78
CA ARG A 136 -5.94 -0.93 -13.42
C ARG A 136 -6.93 -2.08 -13.39
N THR A 137 -6.87 -2.82 -12.31
CA THR A 137 -7.67 -4.01 -12.06
C THR A 137 -8.84 -3.65 -11.14
N THR A 138 -9.72 -4.62 -10.90
CA THR A 138 -10.82 -4.47 -9.93
C THR A 138 -10.37 -4.66 -8.48
N THR A 139 -9.07 -4.93 -8.25
CA THR A 139 -8.48 -5.15 -6.92
C THR A 139 -8.85 -4.07 -5.90
N PRO A 140 -8.86 -2.76 -6.22
CA PRO A 140 -9.27 -1.72 -5.27
C PRO A 140 -10.69 -1.87 -4.70
N LEU A 141 -11.56 -2.58 -5.42
CA LEU A 141 -12.94 -2.87 -4.99
C LEU A 141 -13.05 -4.06 -4.03
N LEU A 142 -11.99 -4.86 -3.93
CA LEU A 142 -11.97 -6.16 -3.24
C LEU A 142 -10.93 -6.24 -2.11
N VAL A 143 -10.06 -5.24 -2.00
CA VAL A 143 -9.02 -5.16 -0.96
C VAL A 143 -9.40 -4.17 0.13
N SER A 144 -8.91 -4.47 1.34
CA SER A 144 -8.96 -3.59 2.49
C SER A 144 -7.58 -3.52 3.13
N LEU A 145 -7.32 -2.47 3.91
CA LEU A 145 -6.06 -2.35 4.65
C LEU A 145 -5.78 -3.57 5.52
N HIS A 146 -6.80 -4.03 6.27
CA HIS A 146 -6.69 -5.21 7.12
C HIS A 146 -6.21 -6.44 6.34
N ARG A 147 -6.80 -6.71 5.18
CA ARG A 147 -6.47 -7.89 4.37
C ARG A 147 -5.06 -7.80 3.79
N ILE A 148 -4.63 -6.62 3.33
CA ILE A 148 -3.25 -6.43 2.87
C ILE A 148 -2.27 -6.63 4.03
N THR A 149 -2.54 -6.06 5.20
CA THR A 149 -1.67 -6.25 6.37
C THR A 149 -1.59 -7.72 6.77
N GLU A 150 -2.71 -8.44 6.75
CA GLU A 150 -2.76 -9.88 7.01
C GLU A 150 -1.88 -10.67 6.03
N TYR A 151 -2.00 -10.42 4.72
CA TYR A 151 -1.11 -11.06 3.74
C TYR A 151 0.37 -10.74 3.95
N LEU A 152 0.68 -9.57 4.49
CA LEU A 152 2.05 -9.14 4.76
C LEU A 152 2.61 -9.74 6.06
N THR A 153 1.78 -9.98 7.06
CA THR A 153 2.19 -10.51 8.37
C THR A 153 2.10 -12.03 8.48
N THR A 154 1.19 -12.67 7.75
CA THR A 154 0.97 -14.12 7.84
C THR A 154 2.11 -14.88 7.16
N GLY A 155 2.81 -15.75 7.89
CA GLY A 155 3.87 -16.62 7.36
C GLY A 155 5.16 -16.57 8.19
N THR A 156 6.12 -17.42 7.84
CA THR A 156 7.36 -17.61 8.60
C THR A 156 8.48 -16.61 8.24
N SER A 157 8.24 -15.69 7.29
CA SER A 157 9.26 -14.73 6.88
C SER A 157 9.40 -13.60 7.91
N SER A 158 10.63 -13.17 8.18
CA SER A 158 10.99 -12.07 9.08
C SER A 158 10.61 -10.68 8.53
N THR A 159 9.41 -10.54 7.95
CA THR A 159 8.95 -9.26 7.41
C THR A 159 8.21 -8.49 8.50
N SER A 160 8.58 -7.24 8.72
CA SER A 160 7.87 -6.31 9.60
C SER A 160 7.25 -5.20 8.76
N ILE A 161 6.05 -4.76 9.14
CA ILE A 161 5.50 -3.51 8.64
C ILE A 161 6.19 -2.37 9.39
N GLU A 162 6.81 -1.45 8.66
CA GLU A 162 7.53 -0.31 9.22
C GLU A 162 6.61 0.89 9.38
N THR A 163 5.84 1.22 8.33
CA THR A 163 4.86 2.31 8.37
C THR A 163 3.61 1.96 7.60
N ILE A 164 2.48 2.48 8.05
CA ILE A 164 1.20 2.49 7.35
C ILE A 164 0.73 3.95 7.36
N THR A 165 0.54 4.53 6.20
CA THR A 165 0.17 5.94 6.05
C THR A 165 -1.04 6.04 5.14
N ASN A 166 -2.04 6.80 5.56
CA ASN A 166 -3.12 7.20 4.67
C ASN A 166 -2.58 8.30 3.74
N ALA A 167 -2.49 8.01 2.45
CA ALA A 167 -1.95 8.88 1.40
C ALA A 167 -3.04 9.49 0.50
N THR A 168 -4.28 9.54 1.00
CA THR A 168 -5.46 9.99 0.25
C THR A 168 -5.35 11.46 -0.16
N SER A 169 -4.88 12.32 0.75
CA SER A 169 -4.79 13.76 0.51
C SER A 169 -3.77 14.11 -0.59
N GLU A 170 -2.64 13.41 -0.57
CA GLU A 170 -1.56 13.51 -1.54
C GLU A 170 -2.04 13.04 -2.92
N ARG A 171 -2.77 11.91 -2.94
CA ARG A 171 -3.35 11.36 -4.18
C ARG A 171 -4.39 12.30 -4.79
N ILE A 172 -5.30 12.88 -3.99
CA ILE A 172 -6.28 13.89 -4.47
C ILE A 172 -5.55 15.07 -5.11
N THR A 173 -4.52 15.59 -4.43
CA THR A 173 -3.74 16.73 -4.92
C THR A 173 -3.04 16.40 -6.25
N ALA A 174 -2.42 15.22 -6.34
CA ALA A 174 -1.76 14.76 -7.56
C ALA A 174 -2.74 14.58 -8.73
N LEU A 175 -3.91 13.98 -8.49
CA LEU A 175 -4.94 13.77 -9.52
C LEU A 175 -5.53 15.10 -10.01
N ARG A 176 -5.80 16.05 -9.11
CA ARG A 176 -6.30 17.39 -9.49
C ARG A 176 -5.26 18.17 -10.30
N LEU A 177 -3.98 18.08 -9.93
CA LEU A 177 -2.90 18.68 -10.70
C LEU A 177 -2.75 18.03 -12.08
N LEU A 178 -2.83 16.69 -12.16
CA LEU A 178 -2.83 15.97 -13.42
C LEU A 178 -4.02 16.39 -14.30
N HIS A 179 -5.23 16.45 -13.75
CA HIS A 179 -6.42 16.93 -14.47
C HIS A 179 -6.22 18.34 -15.04
N LYS A 180 -5.69 19.26 -14.23
CA LYS A 180 -5.35 20.62 -14.67
C LYS A 180 -4.35 20.58 -15.82
N ASN A 181 -3.28 19.81 -15.71
CA ASN A 181 -2.26 19.69 -16.75
C ASN A 181 -2.83 19.11 -18.05
N LEU A 182 -3.72 18.11 -17.98
CA LEU A 182 -4.40 17.55 -19.15
C LEU A 182 -5.24 18.59 -19.92
N LEU A 183 -5.68 19.67 -19.25
CA LEU A 183 -6.42 20.77 -19.85
C LEU A 183 -5.50 21.88 -20.39
N THR A 184 -4.49 22.27 -19.60
CA THR A 184 -3.69 23.47 -19.87
C THR A 184 -2.43 23.21 -20.68
N ASP A 185 -1.84 22.02 -20.55
CA ASP A 185 -0.62 21.65 -21.27
C ASP A 185 -0.96 21.09 -22.66
N ARG A 186 -0.74 21.92 -23.68
CA ARG A 186 -0.97 21.55 -25.08
C ARG A 186 -0.10 20.37 -25.53
N ALA A 187 1.15 20.29 -25.09
CA ALA A 187 2.07 19.24 -25.51
C ALA A 187 1.65 17.88 -24.95
N LEU A 188 1.35 17.83 -23.64
CA LEU A 188 0.81 16.65 -22.96
C LEU A 188 -0.49 16.16 -23.63
N ARG A 189 -1.45 17.07 -23.85
CA ARG A 189 -2.71 16.76 -24.52
C ARG A 189 -2.48 16.19 -25.92
N SER A 190 -1.67 16.85 -26.74
CA SER A 190 -1.38 16.37 -28.11
C SER A 190 -0.67 15.02 -28.13
N ALA A 191 0.22 14.75 -27.16
CA ALA A 191 0.86 13.44 -27.03
C ALA A 191 -0.15 12.34 -26.67
N LEU A 192 -1.04 12.59 -25.72
CA LEU A 192 -2.08 11.62 -25.33
C LEU A 192 -3.09 11.38 -26.45
N ILE A 193 -3.57 12.43 -27.14
CA ILE A 193 -4.48 12.27 -28.28
C ILE A 193 -3.84 11.45 -29.40
N ARG A 194 -2.55 11.64 -29.67
CA ARG A 194 -1.83 10.83 -30.66
C ARG A 194 -1.72 9.36 -30.25
N ASN A 195 -1.65 9.06 -28.96
CA ASN A 195 -1.45 7.70 -28.45
C ASN A 195 -2.76 6.95 -28.16
N LEU A 196 -3.79 7.66 -27.69
CA LEU A 196 -5.07 7.13 -27.20
C LEU A 196 -6.28 7.60 -28.02
N GLU A 197 -6.06 8.39 -29.07
CA GLU A 197 -7.10 9.13 -29.79
C GLU A 197 -7.79 10.19 -28.90
N GLU A 198 -8.65 11.01 -29.52
CA GLU A 198 -9.35 12.06 -28.79
C GLU A 198 -10.31 11.50 -27.74
N GLN A 199 -10.98 10.38 -28.05
CA GLN A 199 -11.90 9.73 -27.14
C GLN A 199 -11.16 9.17 -25.91
N GLY A 200 -10.05 8.46 -26.10
CA GLY A 200 -9.26 7.95 -24.97
C GLY A 200 -8.67 9.04 -24.09
N TRP A 201 -8.28 10.19 -24.66
CA TRP A 201 -7.90 11.37 -23.87
C TRP A 201 -9.06 11.92 -23.03
N ARG A 202 -10.26 12.03 -23.60
CA ARG A 202 -11.46 12.49 -22.88
C ARG A 202 -11.82 11.55 -21.73
N GLU A 203 -11.81 10.25 -21.98
CA GLU A 203 -12.05 9.21 -20.97
C GLU A 203 -11.01 9.25 -19.85
N HIS A 204 -9.72 9.33 -20.19
CA HIS A 204 -8.65 9.44 -19.21
C HIS A 204 -8.82 10.67 -18.30
N ARG A 205 -9.12 11.83 -18.89
CA ARG A 205 -9.38 13.06 -18.13
C ARG A 205 -10.58 12.92 -17.21
N PHE A 206 -11.65 12.28 -17.68
CA PHE A 206 -12.83 11.99 -16.88
C PHE A 206 -12.49 11.09 -15.70
N MET A 207 -11.81 9.96 -15.93
CA MET A 207 -11.44 9.01 -14.87
C MET A 207 -10.52 9.63 -13.80
N VAL A 208 -9.55 10.45 -14.21
CA VAL A 208 -8.66 11.17 -13.27
C VAL A 208 -9.47 12.11 -12.37
N SER A 209 -10.41 12.86 -12.94
CA SER A 209 -11.28 13.74 -12.16
C SER A 209 -12.22 12.96 -11.25
N TRP A 210 -12.79 11.87 -11.77
CA TRP A 210 -13.73 11.02 -11.05
C TRP A 210 -13.10 10.39 -9.82
N GLU A 211 -11.92 9.78 -9.97
CA GLU A 211 -11.16 9.19 -8.85
C GLU A 211 -10.81 10.25 -7.80
N ALA A 212 -10.40 11.45 -8.21
CA ALA A 212 -10.06 12.53 -7.28
C ALA A 212 -11.26 12.92 -6.40
N GLU A 213 -12.45 12.98 -6.99
CA GLU A 213 -13.67 13.35 -6.27
C GLU A 213 -14.22 12.19 -5.42
N LEU A 214 -14.07 10.92 -5.84
CA LEU A 214 -14.39 9.78 -4.99
C LEU A 214 -13.52 9.72 -3.73
N LEU A 215 -12.22 10.01 -3.87
CA LEU A 215 -11.30 10.13 -2.73
C LEU A 215 -11.68 11.33 -1.85
N ALA A 216 -12.02 12.48 -2.44
CA ALA A 216 -12.42 13.68 -1.70
C ALA A 216 -13.75 13.51 -0.96
N ALA A 217 -14.68 12.74 -1.53
CA ALA A 217 -15.94 12.37 -0.89
C ALA A 217 -15.78 11.31 0.21
N GLY A 218 -14.58 10.73 0.37
CA GLY A 218 -14.32 9.69 1.35
C GLY A 218 -14.97 8.35 0.97
N LEU A 219 -15.24 8.09 -0.31
CA LEU A 219 -15.75 6.78 -0.76
C LEU A 219 -14.60 5.80 -1.08
N LEU A 220 -13.43 6.35 -1.40
CA LEU A 220 -12.18 5.64 -1.58
C LEU A 220 -11.13 6.20 -0.61
N SER A 221 -10.15 5.38 -0.27
CA SER A 221 -8.90 5.79 0.37
C SER A 221 -7.69 5.26 -0.37
N ARG A 222 -6.60 6.01 -0.33
CA ARG A 222 -5.27 5.57 -0.78
C ARG A 222 -4.39 5.30 0.44
N TRP A 223 -3.77 4.13 0.46
CA TRP A 223 -2.85 3.70 1.51
C TRP A 223 -1.44 3.51 0.95
N ALA A 224 -0.45 3.85 1.76
CA ALA A 224 0.95 3.54 1.54
C ALA A 224 1.48 2.72 2.72
N ILE A 225 2.04 1.54 2.43
CA ILE A 225 2.63 0.63 3.42
C ILE A 225 4.11 0.46 3.07
N VAL A 226 4.98 0.69 4.04
CA VAL A 226 6.39 0.31 3.92
C VAL A 226 6.60 -0.96 4.72
N ILE A 227 7.06 -2.02 4.04
CA ILE A 227 7.51 -3.23 4.71
C ILE A 227 9.03 -3.32 4.68
N ARG A 228 9.60 -3.93 5.71
CA ARG A 228 11.03 -4.18 5.83
C ARG A 228 11.29 -5.64 6.15
N LYS A 229 12.26 -6.26 5.48
CA LYS A 229 12.74 -7.58 5.88
C LYS A 229 13.77 -7.42 6.98
N LEU A 230 13.52 -7.99 8.14
CA LEU A 230 14.46 -7.99 9.24
C LEU A 230 15.61 -8.94 8.93
N PHE A 231 16.81 -8.56 9.35
CA PHE A 231 17.91 -9.50 9.43
C PHE A 231 17.48 -10.61 10.38
N PHE A 232 17.49 -11.85 9.89
CA PHE A 232 17.67 -12.97 10.79
C PHE A 232 19.08 -12.80 11.35
N LEU A 233 19.18 -12.09 12.47
CA LEU A 233 20.13 -12.50 13.47
C LEU A 233 19.66 -13.91 13.83
N VAL A 234 20.17 -14.91 13.10
CA VAL A 234 20.34 -16.23 13.71
C VAL A 234 21.00 -15.85 15.02
N PRO A 235 20.34 -16.00 16.18
CA PRO A 235 21.07 -15.82 17.40
C PRO A 235 22.21 -16.81 17.20
N ALA A 236 23.43 -16.30 17.15
CA ALA A 236 24.57 -17.10 17.49
C ALA A 236 24.33 -17.45 18.96
N ILE A 237 23.40 -18.38 19.20
CA ILE A 237 23.58 -19.43 20.15
C ILE A 237 24.79 -20.14 19.55
N THR A 238 25.95 -19.54 19.79
CA THR A 238 27.11 -20.26 20.24
C THR A 238 26.53 -21.16 21.31
N ILE A 239 26.08 -22.34 20.89
CA ILE A 239 26.14 -23.51 21.74
C ILE A 239 27.66 -23.64 21.93
N ALA A 240 28.21 -22.79 22.80
CA ALA A 240 29.26 -23.22 23.67
C ALA A 240 28.56 -24.34 24.43
N ALA A 241 28.57 -25.51 23.81
CA ALA A 241 28.64 -26.75 24.52
C ALA A 241 29.81 -26.50 25.45
N VAL A 242 29.46 -26.06 26.66
CA VAL A 242 30.18 -26.45 27.84
C VAL A 242 30.11 -27.98 27.78
N CYS A 243 31.03 -28.55 27.02
CA CYS A 243 31.52 -29.89 27.22
C CYS A 243 32.17 -29.85 28.59
N GLU A 244 31.37 -29.80 29.65
CA GLU A 244 31.79 -30.40 30.90
C GLU A 244 31.95 -31.89 30.58
N PRO A 245 33.16 -32.45 30.71
CA PRO A 245 33.31 -33.89 30.62
C PRO A 245 32.52 -34.49 31.78
N VAL A 246 31.37 -35.08 31.48
CA VAL A 246 30.70 -35.99 32.40
C VAL A 246 31.65 -37.17 32.60
N VAL A 247 32.36 -37.16 33.71
CA VAL A 247 33.07 -38.33 34.23
C VAL A 247 32.01 -39.36 34.55
N LEU A 248 31.77 -40.28 33.61
CA LEU A 248 30.97 -41.47 33.83
C LEU A 248 31.68 -42.33 34.87
N ASN A 249 31.20 -42.28 36.11
CA ASN A 249 31.48 -43.34 37.08
C ASN A 249 30.72 -44.60 36.63
N PRO A 250 31.39 -45.75 36.46
CA PRO A 250 30.72 -47.02 36.28
C PRO A 250 30.15 -47.42 37.65
N ILE A 251 28.83 -47.38 37.81
CA ILE A 251 28.17 -48.09 38.89
C ILE A 251 27.31 -49.17 38.26
N ASP A 252 27.74 -50.38 38.56
CA ASP A 252 27.08 -51.65 38.30
C ASP A 252 25.63 -51.70 38.77
N SER A 253 24.95 -52.72 38.23
CA SER A 253 23.77 -53.43 38.75
C SER A 253 22.37 -52.97 38.30
N LEU A 254 21.88 -53.68 37.28
CA LEU A 254 20.72 -54.59 37.37
C LEU A 254 19.66 -54.24 38.43
N ASN A 255 18.44 -53.86 38.01
CA ASN A 255 17.24 -54.70 38.21
C ASN A 255 15.91 -54.06 37.74
N SER A 256 15.05 -54.97 37.27
CA SER A 256 13.58 -54.95 37.17
C SER A 256 12.86 -53.97 36.23
N LEU A 257 12.60 -54.48 35.03
CA LEU A 257 11.27 -54.58 34.40
C LEU A 257 10.07 -54.15 35.26
N HIS A 258 9.30 -53.17 34.76
CA HIS A 258 7.84 -53.20 34.86
C HIS A 258 7.22 -52.67 33.57
N PHE A 259 6.69 -53.60 32.77
CA PHE A 259 5.74 -53.35 31.70
C PHE A 259 4.41 -52.90 32.32
N VAL A 260 3.86 -51.77 31.87
CA VAL A 260 2.46 -51.38 32.13
C VAL A 260 1.74 -51.33 30.78
N PRO A 261 0.71 -52.16 30.53
CA PRO A 261 -0.14 -52.01 29.37
C PRO A 261 -1.24 -50.98 29.69
N ILE A 262 -1.44 -50.01 28.80
CA ILE A 262 -2.62 -49.15 28.82
C ILE A 262 -3.62 -49.74 27.82
N ILE A 263 -4.71 -50.29 28.35
CA ILE A 263 -5.96 -50.54 27.64
C ILE A 263 -6.93 -49.46 28.14
N TYR A 264 -7.44 -48.63 27.23
CA TYR A 264 -8.87 -48.36 26.98
C TYR A 264 -8.98 -47.36 25.83
#